data_AF-A0A0B2W503-F1
#
_entry.id   AF-A0A0B2W503-F1
#
_cell.length_a   1.000
_cell.length_b   1.000
_cell.length_c   1.000
_cell.angle_alpha   90.00
_cell.angle_beta   90.00
_cell.angle_gamma   90.00
#
_symmetry.space_group_name_H-M   'P 1'
#
loop_
_entity.id
_entity.type
_entity.pdbx_description
1 polymer ?
#
loop_
_entity_poly.entity_id
_entity_poly.type
_entity_poly.pdbx_seq_one_letter_code
_entity_poly.pdbx_strand_id
1 'polypeptide(L)'
;MKYAQLVIGPAGSGKSTYCSIIQQHCQNVQRLVHVVNLDPAAEAFKYEATVDVRELISVDDVQEDVELVLGPNGALVFCMEYLVQNLDWLHDQLNEGEDDYFIFDCPGQIELYSHLPIMRHIVDALKQWDFNVCATFLLDTHFVLDADKFLGGALTTLSTMTTLEVPSVNVLSKVDLLSERNKALLESFLEADTRSILQGEEVTPWNQKYRKLGEAIATVLDDYSLVKFVPLNIEDEESVGELLLVIDNTIQYGEDLEVKDRYPEDIDGMDSDVPLE
;
A
#
# COMPACT_ATOMS: atom_id res chain seq x y z
N MET A 1 6.50 13.26 14.05
CA MET A 1 5.52 12.15 14.00
C MET A 1 5.99 11.15 12.94
N LYS A 2 5.71 9.84 13.01
CA LYS A 2 6.17 8.89 11.97
C LYS A 2 5.04 8.52 11.00
N TYR A 3 5.38 8.10 9.79
CA TYR A 3 4.38 7.77 8.75
C TYR A 3 4.61 6.36 8.23
N ALA A 4 3.55 5.54 8.19
CA ALA A 4 3.59 4.17 7.72
C ALA A 4 2.58 3.91 6.60
N GLN A 5 3.10 3.59 5.42
CA GLN A 5 2.32 3.14 4.28
C GLN A 5 2.38 1.62 4.18
N LEU A 6 1.26 0.94 4.47
CA LEU A 6 1.15 -0.52 4.34
C LEU A 6 0.74 -0.89 2.92
N VAL A 7 1.68 -1.40 2.12
CA VAL A 7 1.42 -1.85 0.75
C VAL A 7 0.88 -3.27 0.80
N ILE A 8 -0.43 -3.40 0.56
CA ILE A 8 -1.18 -4.65 0.72
C ILE A 8 -1.91 -5.03 -0.57
N GLY A 9 -2.35 -6.27 -0.68
CA GLY A 9 -3.09 -6.77 -1.84
C GLY A 9 -2.69 -8.19 -2.24
N PRO A 10 -3.48 -8.84 -3.10
CA PRO A 10 -3.29 -10.24 -3.46
C PRO A 10 -1.92 -10.51 -4.10
N ALA A 11 -1.48 -11.77 -4.05
CA ALA A 11 -0.27 -12.21 -4.70
C ALA A 11 -0.28 -11.85 -6.20
N GLY A 12 0.83 -11.31 -6.69
CA GLY A 12 0.96 -10.87 -8.08
C GLY A 12 0.34 -9.50 -8.39
N SER A 13 -0.21 -8.75 -7.43
CA SER A 13 -0.69 -7.37 -7.67
C SER A 13 0.42 -6.33 -7.86
N GLY A 14 1.70 -6.71 -7.72
CA GLY A 14 2.83 -5.81 -7.98
C GLY A 14 3.30 -4.97 -6.79
N LYS A 15 3.01 -5.36 -5.55
CA LYS A 15 3.44 -4.68 -4.31
C LYS A 15 4.95 -4.36 -4.27
N SER A 16 5.81 -5.37 -4.41
CA SER A 16 7.26 -5.16 -4.40
C SER A 16 7.75 -4.29 -5.57
N THR A 17 7.09 -4.36 -6.73
CA THR A 17 7.38 -3.48 -7.87
C THR A 17 6.98 -2.04 -7.55
N TYR A 18 5.81 -1.84 -6.95
CA TYR A 18 5.35 -0.54 -6.47
C TYR A 18 6.33 0.07 -5.47
N CYS A 19 6.77 -0.67 -4.46
CA CYS A 19 7.74 -0.18 -3.47
C CYS A 19 9.05 0.28 -4.14
N SER A 20 9.54 -0.48 -5.14
CA SER A 20 10.74 -0.11 -5.90
C SER A 20 10.56 1.17 -6.72
N ILE A 21 9.43 1.33 -7.41
CA ILE A 21 9.14 2.53 -8.21
C ILE A 21 8.96 3.76 -7.32
N ILE A 22 8.23 3.64 -6.20
CA ILE A 22 8.04 4.75 -5.27
C ILE A 22 9.35 5.14 -4.60
N GLN A 23 10.17 4.17 -4.17
CA GLN A 23 11.48 4.47 -3.60
C GLN A 23 12.36 5.24 -4.61
N GLN A 24 12.41 4.80 -5.87
CA GLN A 24 13.17 5.47 -6.91
C GLN A 24 12.63 6.88 -7.21
N HIS A 25 11.32 7.05 -7.30
CA HIS A 25 10.67 8.34 -7.51
C HIS A 25 11.01 9.30 -6.35
N CYS A 26 10.86 8.86 -5.11
CA CYS A 26 11.19 9.64 -3.91
C CYS A 26 12.67 10.05 -3.89
N GLN A 27 13.59 9.17 -4.25
CA GLN A 27 15.01 9.49 -4.39
C GLN A 27 15.27 10.59 -5.42
N ASN A 28 14.59 10.54 -6.57
CA ASN A 28 14.73 11.54 -7.64
C ASN A 28 14.24 12.93 -7.19
N VAL A 29 13.15 12.99 -6.40
CA VAL A 29 12.61 14.25 -5.85
C VAL A 29 13.25 14.65 -4.52
N GLN A 30 14.32 13.97 -4.10
CA GLN A 30 15.05 14.20 -2.85
C GLN A 30 14.20 14.07 -1.58
N ARG A 31 13.18 13.20 -1.62
CA ARG A 31 12.38 12.79 -0.46
C ARG A 31 12.94 11.49 0.12
N LEU A 32 13.27 11.51 1.41
CA LEU A 32 13.71 10.32 2.11
C LEU A 32 12.51 9.42 2.42
N VAL A 33 12.60 8.14 2.04
CA VAL A 33 11.64 7.09 2.40
C VAL A 33 12.40 5.81 2.73
N HIS A 34 11.92 5.07 3.72
CA HIS A 34 12.51 3.82 4.18
C HIS A 34 11.59 2.68 3.75
N VAL A 35 12.12 1.72 2.99
CA VAL A 35 11.32 0.54 2.56
C VAL A 35 11.58 -0.59 3.54
N VAL A 36 10.51 -1.19 4.05
CA VAL A 36 10.53 -2.30 5.00
C VAL A 36 9.94 -3.52 4.32
N ASN A 37 10.71 -4.59 4.19
CA ASN A 37 10.19 -5.88 3.74
C ASN A 37 9.51 -6.61 4.92
N LEU A 38 8.20 -6.82 4.83
CA LEU A 38 7.43 -7.66 5.74
C LEU A 38 7.00 -8.99 5.11
N ASP A 39 7.44 -9.32 3.90
CA ASP A 39 7.18 -10.62 3.28
C ASP A 39 8.32 -11.62 3.57
N PRO A 40 8.12 -12.60 4.49
CA PRO A 40 9.14 -13.59 4.81
C PRO A 40 9.30 -14.66 3.71
N ALA A 41 8.44 -14.66 2.69
CA ALA A 41 8.54 -15.52 1.51
C ALA A 41 9.18 -14.80 0.30
N ALA A 42 9.61 -13.55 0.45
CA ALA A 42 10.23 -12.80 -0.63
C ALA A 42 11.59 -13.41 -1.03
N GLU A 43 11.75 -13.80 -2.29
CA GLU A 43 13.03 -14.32 -2.81
C GLU A 43 13.97 -13.17 -3.21
N ALA A 44 13.48 -12.23 -4.02
CA ALA A 44 14.25 -11.11 -4.52
C ALA A 44 13.35 -9.90 -4.81
N PHE A 45 13.87 -8.71 -4.50
CA PHE A 45 13.25 -7.43 -4.82
C PHE A 45 14.30 -6.42 -5.34
N LYS A 46 13.82 -5.36 -6.00
CA LYS A 46 14.66 -4.35 -6.68
C LYS A 46 14.78 -3.03 -5.91
N TYR A 47 14.43 -3.04 -4.63
CA TYR A 47 14.53 -1.90 -3.73
C TYR A 47 15.59 -2.16 -2.65
N GLU A 48 16.08 -1.10 -2.04
CA GLU A 48 16.93 -1.19 -0.86
C GLU A 48 16.03 -1.23 0.39
N ALA A 49 16.00 -2.37 1.07
CA ALA A 49 15.24 -2.53 2.30
C ALA A 49 16.06 -2.01 3.49
N THR A 50 15.50 -1.09 4.26
CA THR A 50 16.07 -0.63 5.54
C THR A 50 15.88 -1.68 6.62
N VAL A 51 14.74 -2.39 6.57
CA VAL A 51 14.40 -3.46 7.51
C VAL A 51 13.88 -4.64 6.71
N ASP A 52 14.34 -5.84 7.03
CA ASP A 52 13.94 -7.07 6.35
C ASP A 52 13.52 -8.14 7.36
N VAL A 53 12.23 -8.51 7.36
CA VAL A 53 11.68 -9.54 8.27
C VAL A 53 12.40 -10.88 8.16
N ARG A 54 13.04 -11.17 7.02
CA ARG A 54 13.81 -12.41 6.81
C ARG A 54 15.02 -12.52 7.74
N GLU A 55 15.50 -11.40 8.30
CA GLU A 55 16.54 -11.42 9.34
C GLU A 55 16.02 -11.90 10.70
N LEU A 56 14.71 -11.79 10.94
CA LEU A 56 14.04 -12.34 12.11
C LEU A 56 13.59 -13.78 11.88
N ILE A 57 12.87 -14.01 10.77
CA ILE A 57 12.33 -15.32 10.38
C ILE A 57 11.98 -15.34 8.90
N SER A 58 12.39 -16.41 8.19
CA SER A 58 11.97 -16.64 6.80
C SER A 58 11.07 -17.87 6.67
N VAL A 59 10.31 -17.94 5.56
CA VAL A 59 9.50 -19.12 5.28
C VAL A 59 10.36 -20.37 5.07
N ASP A 60 11.53 -20.22 4.46
CA ASP A 60 12.48 -21.33 4.25
C ASP A 60 12.93 -21.94 5.59
N ASP A 61 13.27 -21.10 6.58
CA ASP A 61 13.67 -21.57 7.92
C ASP A 61 12.59 -22.43 8.58
N VAL A 62 11.32 -22.03 8.43
CA VAL A 62 10.16 -22.73 9.01
C VAL A 62 9.84 -24.02 8.26
N GLN A 63 10.04 -24.02 6.94
CA GLN A 63 9.79 -25.22 6.11
C GLN A 63 10.88 -26.29 6.28
N GLU A 64 12.10 -25.91 6.62
CA GLU A 64 13.19 -26.84 6.94
C GLU A 64 13.05 -27.44 8.35
N ASP A 65 12.24 -26.84 9.22
CA ASP A 65 11.97 -27.37 10.56
C ASP A 65 11.14 -28.67 10.51
N VAL A 66 11.80 -29.76 10.91
CA VAL A 66 11.23 -31.11 10.93
C VAL A 66 10.09 -31.28 11.95
N GLU A 67 9.96 -30.39 12.93
CA GLU A 67 8.91 -30.44 13.94
C GLU A 67 7.62 -29.74 13.48
N LEU A 68 7.72 -28.69 12.66
CA LEU A 68 6.59 -27.84 12.32
C LEU A 68 5.74 -28.39 11.15
N VAL A 69 6.31 -29.15 10.21
CA VAL A 69 5.59 -29.85 9.11
C VAL A 69 4.51 -28.96 8.45
N LEU A 70 4.83 -27.69 8.22
CA LEU A 70 3.91 -26.72 7.63
C LEU A 70 4.08 -26.66 6.11
N GLY A 71 2.97 -26.51 5.38
CA GLY A 71 3.01 -26.12 3.96
C GLY A 71 3.33 -24.62 3.80
N PRO A 72 3.58 -24.13 2.57
CA PRO A 72 4.04 -22.76 2.33
C PRO A 72 3.16 -21.66 2.96
N ASN A 73 1.83 -21.76 2.82
CA ASN A 73 0.92 -20.79 3.43
C ASN A 73 0.87 -20.90 4.96
N GLY A 74 1.02 -22.10 5.52
CA GLY A 74 1.06 -22.31 6.96
C GLY A 74 2.36 -21.77 7.57
N ALA A 75 3.49 -21.98 6.89
CA ALA A 75 4.78 -21.44 7.26
C ALA A 75 4.76 -19.90 7.25
N LEU A 76 4.18 -19.29 6.21
CA LEU A 76 4.01 -17.84 6.16
C LEU A 76 3.17 -17.30 7.33
N VAL A 77 2.01 -17.91 7.63
CA VAL A 77 1.19 -17.50 8.77
C VAL A 77 1.98 -17.61 10.07
N PHE A 78 2.74 -18.69 10.25
CA PHE A 78 3.62 -18.87 11.41
C PHE A 78 4.67 -17.75 11.50
N CYS A 79 5.36 -17.41 10.40
CA CYS A 79 6.35 -16.33 10.38
C CYS A 79 5.72 -15.00 10.82
N MET A 80 4.51 -14.70 10.33
CA MET A 80 3.83 -13.47 10.69
C MET A 80 3.33 -13.45 12.13
N GLU A 81 2.87 -14.59 12.67
CA GLU A 81 2.55 -14.73 14.10
C GLU A 81 3.79 -14.57 14.97
N TYR A 82 4.92 -15.11 14.54
CA TYR A 82 6.21 -14.96 15.21
C TYR A 82 6.67 -13.50 15.21
N LEU A 83 6.51 -12.77 14.10
CA LEU A 83 6.77 -11.33 14.05
C LEU A 83 5.88 -10.57 15.05
N VAL A 84 4.58 -10.89 15.12
CA VAL A 84 3.66 -10.25 16.09
C VAL A 84 4.07 -10.52 17.54
N GLN A 85 4.63 -11.69 17.85
CA GLN A 85 5.16 -12.00 19.18
C GLN A 85 6.47 -11.26 19.50
N ASN A 86 7.18 -10.80 18.48
CA ASN A 86 8.48 -10.14 18.59
C ASN A 86 8.45 -8.72 18.01
N LEU A 87 7.34 -8.00 18.21
CA LEU A 87 7.19 -6.63 17.70
C LEU A 87 8.24 -5.65 18.23
N ASP A 88 8.84 -5.94 19.39
CA ASP A 88 9.96 -5.17 19.93
C ASP A 88 11.16 -5.15 18.95
N TRP A 89 11.42 -6.25 18.23
CA TRP A 89 12.44 -6.29 17.19
C TRP A 89 12.13 -5.28 16.08
N LEU A 90 10.88 -5.27 15.60
CA LEU A 90 10.46 -4.33 14.55
C LEU A 90 10.52 -2.88 15.05
N HIS A 91 10.06 -2.63 16.28
CA HIS A 91 10.14 -1.31 16.90
C HIS A 91 11.57 -0.78 16.95
N ASP A 92 12.52 -1.61 17.38
CA ASP A 92 13.94 -1.23 17.48
C ASP A 92 14.54 -0.90 16.10
N GLN A 93 14.16 -1.65 15.06
CA GLN A 93 14.58 -1.39 13.67
C GLN A 93 13.95 -0.11 13.08
N LEU A 94 12.74 0.26 13.52
CA LEU A 94 12.01 1.45 13.06
C LEU A 94 12.33 2.71 13.89
N ASN A 95 13.29 2.64 14.82
CA ASN A 95 13.57 3.73 15.76
C ASN A 95 14.43 4.87 15.18
N GLU A 96 14.34 5.09 13.87
CA GLU A 96 14.94 6.23 13.18
C GLU A 96 14.11 7.51 13.45
N GLY A 97 14.59 8.66 12.98
CA GLY A 97 14.25 10.00 13.46
C GLY A 97 12.78 10.44 13.41
N GLU A 98 12.55 11.69 13.81
CA GLU A 98 11.23 12.32 13.68
C GLU A 98 10.95 12.61 12.19
N ASP A 99 9.70 12.39 11.77
CA ASP A 99 9.18 12.64 10.41
C ASP A 99 9.62 11.66 9.32
N ASP A 100 10.14 10.50 9.71
CA ASP A 100 10.46 9.42 8.79
C ASP A 100 9.21 8.78 8.16
N TYR A 101 9.32 8.49 6.86
CA TYR A 101 8.26 7.87 6.07
C TYR A 101 8.66 6.43 5.70
N PHE A 102 7.89 5.47 6.18
CA PHE A 102 8.12 4.04 6.00
C PHE A 102 7.10 3.42 5.03
N ILE A 103 7.59 2.67 4.05
CA ILE A 103 6.79 1.90 3.10
C ILE A 103 6.97 0.42 3.42
N PHE A 104 5.91 -0.25 3.86
CA PHE A 104 5.93 -1.65 4.21
C PHE A 104 5.45 -2.51 3.03
N ASP A 105 6.35 -3.27 2.42
CA ASP A 105 6.01 -4.32 1.45
C ASP A 105 5.48 -5.54 2.19
N CYS A 106 4.16 -5.74 2.17
CA CYS A 106 3.50 -6.76 2.97
C CYS A 106 3.26 -8.07 2.16
N PRO A 107 3.11 -9.24 2.79
CA PRO A 107 2.92 -10.51 2.09
C PRO A 107 1.71 -10.53 1.15
N GLY A 108 1.74 -11.36 0.10
CA GLY A 108 0.66 -11.44 -0.90
C GLY A 108 -0.60 -12.20 -0.50
N GLN A 109 -0.60 -12.88 0.63
CA GLN A 109 -1.65 -13.80 1.05
C GLN A 109 -2.78 -13.02 1.71
N ILE A 110 -3.95 -13.02 1.07
CA ILE A 110 -5.05 -12.12 1.45
C ILE A 110 -5.72 -12.50 2.77
N GLU A 111 -5.52 -13.73 3.21
CA GLU A 111 -5.98 -14.28 4.47
C GLU A 111 -5.44 -13.48 5.67
N LEU A 112 -4.23 -12.92 5.53
CA LEU A 112 -3.56 -12.07 6.54
C LEU A 112 -4.27 -10.73 6.77
N TYR A 113 -5.03 -10.24 5.79
CA TYR A 113 -5.73 -8.95 5.84
C TYR A 113 -7.25 -9.08 5.97
N SER A 114 -7.80 -10.26 5.67
CA SER A 114 -9.25 -10.48 5.65
C SER A 114 -9.78 -11.04 6.97
N HIS A 115 -9.24 -12.15 7.47
CA HIS A 115 -9.82 -12.87 8.61
C HIS A 115 -8.83 -13.33 9.69
N LEU A 116 -7.52 -13.23 9.45
CA LEU A 116 -6.52 -13.38 10.51
C LEU A 116 -6.21 -12.01 11.12
N PRO A 117 -6.19 -11.85 12.46
CA PRO A 117 -5.96 -10.54 13.11
C PRO A 117 -4.48 -10.12 13.12
N ILE A 118 -3.61 -10.78 12.36
CA ILE A 118 -2.16 -10.57 12.37
C ILE A 118 -1.80 -9.15 11.95
N MET A 119 -2.22 -8.73 10.75
CA MET A 119 -1.91 -7.39 10.24
C MET A 119 -2.60 -6.31 11.06
N ARG A 120 -3.74 -6.61 11.67
CA ARG A 120 -4.40 -5.71 12.60
C ARG A 120 -3.55 -5.46 13.85
N HIS A 121 -2.93 -6.50 14.42
CA HIS A 121 -2.01 -6.32 15.55
C HIS A 121 -0.78 -5.47 15.17
N ILE A 122 -0.24 -5.63 13.96
CA ILE A 122 0.87 -4.80 13.46
C ILE A 122 0.43 -3.34 13.33
N VAL A 123 -0.75 -3.08 12.75
CA VAL A 123 -1.34 -1.73 12.67
C VAL A 123 -1.52 -1.11 14.05
N ASP A 124 -2.08 -1.86 14.99
CA ASP A 124 -2.33 -1.37 16.35
C ASP A 124 -1.02 -1.06 17.08
N ALA A 125 0.05 -1.82 16.82
CA ALA A 125 1.39 -1.57 17.34
C ALA A 125 2.02 -0.30 16.74
N LEU A 126 1.97 -0.15 15.41
CA LEU A 126 2.45 1.07 14.73
C LEU A 126 1.75 2.33 15.27
N LYS A 127 0.42 2.27 15.45
CA LYS A 127 -0.34 3.37 16.06
C LYS A 127 0.09 3.67 17.50
N GLN A 128 0.41 2.64 18.30
CA GLN A 128 0.94 2.82 19.66
C GLN A 128 2.35 3.46 19.67
N TRP A 129 3.11 3.28 18.59
CA TRP A 129 4.44 3.86 18.39
C TRP A 129 4.39 5.25 17.71
N ASP A 130 3.23 5.93 17.73
CA ASP A 130 3.03 7.27 17.19
C ASP A 130 3.21 7.39 15.66
N PHE A 131 2.79 6.33 14.94
CA PHE A 131 2.68 6.37 13.48
C PHE A 131 1.29 6.80 13.01
N ASN A 132 1.26 7.70 12.04
CA ASN A 132 0.12 7.82 11.13
C ASN A 132 0.20 6.69 10.11
N VAL A 133 -0.84 5.85 10.06
CA VAL A 133 -0.86 4.63 9.23
C VAL A 133 -1.93 4.75 8.14
N CYS A 134 -1.53 4.49 6.90
CA CYS A 134 -2.43 4.34 5.76
C CYS A 134 -2.14 3.01 5.04
N ALA A 135 -3.19 2.34 4.56
CA ALA A 135 -3.04 1.19 3.68
C ALA A 135 -3.07 1.62 2.21
N THR A 136 -2.22 1.04 1.38
CA THR A 136 -2.27 1.15 -0.08
C THR A 136 -2.63 -0.22 -0.64
N PHE A 137 -3.89 -0.41 -1.00
CA PHE A 137 -4.41 -1.68 -1.46
C PHE A 137 -4.26 -1.82 -2.98
N LEU A 138 -3.31 -2.63 -3.43
CA LEU A 138 -3.05 -2.87 -4.85
C LEU A 138 -3.88 -4.02 -5.37
N LEU A 139 -4.61 -3.76 -6.45
CA LEU A 139 -5.31 -4.75 -7.25
C LEU A 139 -4.81 -4.69 -8.70
N ASP A 140 -4.68 -5.84 -9.37
CA ASP A 140 -4.32 -5.88 -10.79
C ASP A 140 -5.53 -5.44 -11.63
N THR A 141 -5.30 -4.57 -12.62
CA THR A 141 -6.34 -4.09 -13.54
C THR A 141 -7.16 -5.21 -14.20
N HIS A 142 -6.62 -6.40 -14.40
CA HIS A 142 -7.36 -7.53 -14.96
C HIS A 142 -8.55 -7.99 -14.10
N PHE A 143 -8.57 -7.65 -12.81
CA PHE A 143 -9.68 -7.93 -11.88
C PHE A 143 -10.79 -6.87 -11.92
N VAL A 144 -10.71 -5.85 -12.77
CA VAL A 144 -11.74 -4.80 -12.84
C VAL A 144 -12.25 -4.54 -14.26
N LEU A 145 -11.85 -5.34 -15.25
CA LEU A 145 -12.28 -5.17 -16.65
C LEU A 145 -13.68 -5.74 -16.96
N ASP A 146 -14.31 -6.45 -16.01
CA ASP A 146 -15.66 -7.01 -16.13
C ASP A 146 -16.42 -6.73 -14.82
N ALA A 147 -17.74 -6.57 -14.85
CA ALA A 147 -18.50 -6.10 -13.67
C ALA A 147 -18.47 -7.12 -12.53
N ASP A 148 -18.60 -8.41 -12.85
CA ASP A 148 -18.50 -9.48 -11.84
C ASP A 148 -17.16 -9.44 -11.09
N LYS A 149 -16.06 -9.18 -11.80
CA LYS A 149 -14.73 -9.08 -11.20
C LYS A 149 -14.58 -7.77 -10.42
N PHE A 150 -15.10 -6.66 -10.95
CA PHE A 150 -15.11 -5.37 -10.26
C PHE A 150 -15.83 -5.47 -8.91
N LEU A 151 -17.02 -6.08 -8.87
CA LEU A 151 -17.75 -6.32 -7.63
C LEU A 151 -16.94 -7.17 -6.65
N GLY A 152 -16.31 -8.25 -7.13
CA GLY A 152 -15.45 -9.11 -6.31
C GLY A 152 -14.26 -8.35 -5.73
N GLY A 153 -13.59 -7.54 -6.55
CA GLY A 153 -12.49 -6.67 -6.16
C GLY A 153 -12.93 -5.65 -5.11
N ALA A 154 -14.01 -4.91 -5.37
CA ALA A 154 -14.55 -3.91 -4.45
C ALA A 154 -14.96 -4.51 -3.09
N LEU A 155 -15.60 -5.68 -3.08
CA LEU A 155 -15.96 -6.37 -1.82
C LEU A 155 -14.72 -6.83 -1.05
N THR A 156 -13.71 -7.34 -1.76
CA THR A 156 -12.45 -7.77 -1.14
C THR A 156 -11.70 -6.59 -0.52
N THR A 157 -11.66 -5.47 -1.24
CA THR A 157 -11.11 -4.21 -0.77
C THR A 157 -11.87 -3.72 0.46
N LEU A 158 -13.20 -3.66 0.41
CA LEU A 158 -14.03 -3.23 1.54
C LEU A 158 -13.86 -4.13 2.77
N SER A 159 -13.77 -5.45 2.57
CA SER A 159 -13.50 -6.39 3.66
C SER A 159 -12.16 -6.09 4.32
N THR A 160 -11.13 -5.81 3.52
CA THR A 160 -9.78 -5.49 4.02
C THR A 160 -9.75 -4.17 4.78
N MET A 161 -10.41 -3.13 4.24
CA MET A 161 -10.54 -1.82 4.89
C MET A 161 -11.24 -1.94 6.25
N THR A 162 -12.29 -2.75 6.32
CA THR A 162 -13.06 -2.97 7.55
C THR A 162 -12.23 -3.71 8.61
N THR A 163 -11.41 -4.68 8.20
CA THR A 163 -10.57 -5.45 9.14
C THR A 163 -9.40 -4.61 9.69
N LEU A 164 -8.74 -3.83 8.82
CA LEU A 164 -7.55 -3.05 9.21
C LEU A 164 -7.88 -1.75 9.96
N GLU A 165 -9.06 -1.16 9.75
CA GLU A 165 -9.49 0.09 10.39
C GLU A 165 -8.46 1.23 10.27
N VAL A 166 -7.96 1.42 9.06
CA VAL A 166 -7.07 2.52 8.68
C VAL A 166 -7.55 3.18 7.39
N PRO A 167 -7.27 4.48 7.20
CA PRO A 167 -7.40 5.11 5.89
C PRO A 167 -6.73 4.26 4.82
N SER A 168 -7.40 4.10 3.68
CA SER A 168 -6.94 3.20 2.61
C SER A 168 -7.04 3.89 1.26
N VAL A 169 -5.97 3.81 0.47
CA VAL A 169 -5.93 4.21 -0.94
C VAL A 169 -5.95 2.94 -1.78
N ASN A 170 -6.99 2.76 -2.59
CA ASN A 170 -7.13 1.58 -3.44
C ASN A 170 -6.52 1.88 -4.81
N VAL A 171 -5.57 1.06 -5.23
CA VAL A 171 -4.74 1.30 -6.40
C VAL A 171 -4.96 0.19 -7.42
N LEU A 172 -5.17 0.58 -8.67
CA LEU A 172 -5.18 -0.35 -9.80
C LEU A 172 -3.82 -0.35 -10.47
N SER A 173 -3.10 -1.43 -10.27
CA SER A 173 -1.75 -1.66 -10.80
C SER A 173 -1.77 -2.20 -12.23
N LYS A 174 -0.62 -2.10 -12.91
CA LYS A 174 -0.37 -2.67 -14.24
C LYS A 174 -1.21 -2.04 -15.35
N VAL A 175 -1.52 -0.75 -15.23
CA VAL A 175 -2.24 0.00 -16.27
C VAL A 175 -1.40 0.07 -17.57
N ASP A 176 -0.08 0.06 -17.45
CA ASP A 176 0.89 -0.04 -18.55
C ASP A 176 0.67 -1.28 -19.44
N LEU A 177 0.22 -2.40 -18.86
CA LEU A 177 0.00 -3.65 -19.59
C LEU A 177 -1.33 -3.70 -20.35
N LEU A 178 -2.20 -2.71 -20.15
CA LEU A 178 -3.51 -2.65 -20.81
C LEU A 178 -3.38 -2.16 -22.26
N SER A 179 -4.17 -2.77 -23.15
CA SER A 179 -4.39 -2.20 -24.49
C SER A 179 -5.15 -0.87 -24.40
N GLU A 180 -4.98 0.03 -25.38
CA GLU A 180 -5.70 1.31 -25.42
C GLU A 180 -7.22 1.16 -25.30
N ARG A 181 -7.79 0.09 -25.86
CA ARG A 181 -9.21 -0.25 -25.68
C ARG A 181 -9.56 -0.52 -24.20
N ASN A 182 -8.71 -1.27 -23.50
CA ASN A 182 -8.94 -1.61 -22.10
C ASN A 182 -8.65 -0.44 -21.15
N LYS A 183 -7.75 0.49 -21.52
CA LYS A 183 -7.56 1.74 -20.78
C LYS A 183 -8.81 2.62 -20.83
N ALA A 184 -9.40 2.80 -22.03
CA ALA A 184 -10.67 3.51 -22.17
C ALA A 184 -11.83 2.82 -21.43
N LEU A 185 -11.85 1.47 -21.42
CA LEU A 185 -12.81 0.73 -20.62
C LEU A 185 -12.61 0.98 -19.13
N LEU A 186 -11.36 0.95 -18.65
CA LEU A 186 -11.03 1.21 -17.26
C LEU A 186 -11.45 2.61 -16.84
N GLU A 187 -11.15 3.63 -17.63
CA GLU A 187 -11.61 5.01 -17.38
C GLU A 187 -13.13 5.07 -17.26
N SER A 188 -13.86 4.40 -18.16
CA SER A 188 -15.32 4.37 -18.06
C SER A 188 -15.82 3.68 -16.78
N PHE A 189 -15.12 2.66 -16.28
CA PHE A 189 -15.45 1.99 -15.02
C PHE A 189 -15.14 2.85 -13.78
N LEU A 190 -14.09 3.67 -13.85
CA LEU A 190 -13.72 4.58 -12.76
C LEU A 190 -14.66 5.79 -12.66
N GLU A 191 -15.27 6.19 -13.78
CA GLU A 191 -16.24 7.30 -13.83
C GLU A 191 -17.70 6.85 -13.63
N ALA A 192 -18.03 5.61 -14.00
CA ALA A 192 -19.39 5.08 -13.89
C ALA A 192 -19.73 4.66 -12.45
N ASP A 193 -21.01 4.80 -12.10
CA ASP A 193 -21.57 4.16 -10.92
C ASP A 193 -21.61 2.64 -11.09
N THR A 194 -21.45 1.90 -9.99
CA THR A 194 -21.38 0.43 -10.01
C THR A 194 -22.62 -0.19 -10.65
N ARG A 195 -23.79 0.45 -10.48
CA ARG A 195 -25.03 0.01 -11.13
C ARG A 195 -24.97 0.12 -12.66
N SER A 196 -24.41 1.19 -13.21
CA SER A 196 -24.25 1.35 -14.65
C SER A 196 -23.33 0.29 -15.24
N ILE A 197 -22.26 -0.06 -14.52
CA ILE A 197 -21.33 -1.12 -14.92
C ILE A 197 -22.08 -2.47 -15.05
N LEU A 198 -22.93 -2.82 -14.07
CA LEU A 198 -23.74 -4.06 -14.11
C LEU A 198 -24.84 -4.07 -15.17
N GLN A 199 -25.32 -2.91 -15.59
CA GLN A 199 -26.32 -2.81 -16.65
C GLN A 199 -25.71 -2.97 -18.04
N GLY A 200 -24.43 -2.61 -18.20
CA GLY A 200 -23.68 -2.73 -19.44
C GLY A 200 -23.24 -4.15 -19.80
N GLU A 201 -23.32 -5.11 -18.87
CA GLU A 201 -22.90 -6.49 -19.12
C GLU A 201 -23.81 -7.26 -20.09
N GLU A 202 -23.18 -8.14 -20.87
CA GLU A 202 -23.90 -9.11 -21.69
C GLU A 202 -24.75 -10.05 -20.81
N VAL A 203 -25.99 -10.25 -21.22
CA VAL A 203 -26.96 -11.00 -20.43
C VAL A 203 -26.71 -12.49 -20.57
N THR A 204 -26.14 -13.10 -19.53
CA THR A 204 -25.97 -14.56 -19.42
C THR A 204 -27.03 -15.20 -18.51
N PRO A 205 -27.33 -16.50 -18.67
CA PRO A 205 -28.24 -17.21 -17.74
C PRO A 205 -27.79 -17.15 -16.28
N TRP A 206 -26.48 -17.06 -16.04
CA TRP A 206 -25.90 -16.93 -14.70
C TRP A 206 -26.16 -15.52 -14.14
N ASN A 207 -25.79 -14.47 -14.88
CA ASN A 207 -25.91 -13.08 -14.40
C ASN A 207 -27.39 -12.70 -14.25
N GLN A 208 -28.29 -13.24 -15.08
CA GLN A 208 -29.74 -13.10 -14.86
C GLN A 208 -30.21 -13.67 -13.52
N LYS A 209 -29.72 -14.86 -13.13
CA LYS A 209 -30.10 -15.51 -11.88
C LYS A 209 -29.66 -14.70 -10.66
N TYR A 210 -28.47 -14.09 -10.72
CA TYR A 210 -27.87 -13.35 -9.61
C TYR A 210 -28.01 -11.83 -9.71
N ARG A 211 -28.73 -11.31 -10.71
CA ARG A 211 -28.83 -9.86 -10.98
C ARG A 211 -29.24 -9.03 -9.79
N LYS A 212 -30.26 -9.49 -9.04
CA LYS A 212 -30.74 -8.80 -7.83
C LYS A 212 -29.68 -8.71 -6.74
N LEU A 213 -28.80 -9.71 -6.63
CA LEU A 213 -27.69 -9.70 -5.69
C LEU A 213 -26.63 -8.68 -6.12
N GLY A 214 -26.24 -8.69 -7.40
CA GLY A 214 -25.30 -7.72 -7.96
C GLY A 214 -25.79 -6.28 -7.77
N GLU A 215 -27.06 -6.00 -8.08
CA GLU A 215 -27.68 -4.69 -7.88
C GLU A 215 -27.70 -4.25 -6.42
N ALA A 216 -27.95 -5.18 -5.49
CA ALA A 216 -27.91 -4.88 -4.05
C ALA A 216 -26.48 -4.56 -3.58
N ILE A 217 -25.48 -5.31 -4.06
CA ILE A 217 -24.06 -5.04 -3.75
C ILE A 217 -23.64 -3.68 -4.32
N ALA A 218 -23.95 -3.42 -5.59
CA ALA A 218 -23.66 -2.13 -6.24
C ALA A 218 -24.30 -0.95 -5.51
N THR A 219 -25.55 -1.12 -5.05
CA THR A 219 -26.23 -0.12 -4.23
C THR A 219 -25.44 0.23 -2.97
N VAL A 220 -24.93 -0.78 -2.26
CA VAL A 220 -24.13 -0.54 -1.04
C VAL A 220 -22.80 0.14 -1.37
N LEU A 221 -22.13 -0.25 -2.46
CA LEU A 221 -20.87 0.36 -2.87
C LEU A 221 -21.05 1.84 -3.25
N ASP A 222 -22.09 2.15 -4.03
CA ASP A 222 -22.37 3.49 -4.53
C ASP A 222 -22.90 4.42 -3.42
N ASP A 223 -23.88 3.96 -2.63
CA ASP A 223 -24.57 4.80 -1.62
C ASP A 223 -23.62 5.34 -0.55
N TYR A 224 -22.54 4.62 -0.27
CA TYR A 224 -21.54 4.99 0.74
C TYR A 224 -20.21 5.46 0.12
N SER A 225 -20.10 5.48 -1.22
CA SER A 225 -18.87 5.83 -1.95
C SER A 225 -17.63 5.11 -1.38
N LEU A 226 -17.80 3.82 -1.01
CA LEU A 226 -16.87 3.11 -0.12
C LEU A 226 -15.53 2.80 -0.76
N VAL A 227 -15.52 2.66 -2.09
CA VAL A 227 -14.37 2.18 -2.83
C VAL A 227 -14.18 3.05 -4.05
N LYS A 228 -13.18 3.93 -3.99
CA LYS A 228 -12.63 4.60 -5.16
C LYS A 228 -11.26 4.00 -5.46
N PHE A 229 -11.00 3.76 -6.74
CA PHE A 229 -9.71 3.29 -7.22
C PHE A 229 -8.92 4.42 -7.88
N VAL A 230 -7.61 4.42 -7.68
CA VAL A 230 -6.65 5.28 -8.37
C VAL A 230 -5.85 4.41 -9.35
N PRO A 231 -5.90 4.68 -10.66
CA PRO A 231 -5.08 3.94 -11.62
C PRO A 231 -3.60 4.31 -11.46
N LEU A 232 -2.74 3.30 -11.48
CA LEU A 232 -1.29 3.47 -11.45
C LEU A 232 -0.67 2.94 -12.74
N ASN A 233 -0.08 3.85 -13.50
CA ASN A 233 0.84 3.53 -14.58
C ASN A 233 2.28 3.77 -14.09
N ILE A 234 3.04 2.71 -13.88
CA ILE A 234 4.41 2.80 -13.36
C ILE A 234 5.41 3.38 -14.38
N GLU A 235 5.05 3.43 -15.67
CA GLU A 235 5.87 4.04 -16.71
C GLU A 235 5.65 5.56 -16.81
N ASP A 236 4.64 6.09 -16.11
CA ASP A 236 4.24 7.48 -16.14
C ASP A 236 4.52 8.16 -14.79
N GLU A 237 5.55 9.02 -14.77
CA GLU A 237 5.97 9.77 -13.59
C GLU A 237 4.87 10.69 -13.02
N GLU A 238 3.97 11.19 -13.88
CA GLU A 238 2.83 12.00 -13.43
C GLU A 238 1.84 11.12 -12.64
N SER A 239 1.52 9.94 -13.15
CA SER A 239 0.68 8.95 -12.46
C SER A 239 1.25 8.54 -11.10
N VAL A 240 2.57 8.34 -11.02
CA VAL A 240 3.26 8.02 -9.76
C VAL A 240 3.16 9.18 -8.77
N GLY A 241 3.42 10.42 -9.23
CA GLY A 241 3.36 11.62 -8.40
C GLY A 241 1.93 11.93 -7.90
N GLU A 242 0.92 11.79 -8.75
CA GLU A 242 -0.49 11.94 -8.37
C GLU A 242 -0.91 10.93 -7.30
N LEU A 243 -0.53 9.66 -7.47
CA LEU A 243 -0.84 8.63 -6.47
C LEU A 243 -0.16 8.94 -5.13
N LEU A 244 1.12 9.34 -5.15
CA LEU A 244 1.85 9.70 -3.94
C LEU A 244 1.18 10.90 -3.23
N LEU A 245 0.73 11.91 -3.97
CA LEU A 245 -0.02 13.03 -3.42
C LEU A 245 -1.33 12.59 -2.75
N VAL A 246 -2.07 11.66 -3.36
CA VAL A 246 -3.30 11.11 -2.74
C VAL A 246 -2.97 10.38 -1.44
N ILE A 247 -1.89 9.60 -1.41
CA ILE A 247 -1.45 8.87 -0.21
C ILE A 247 -0.99 9.84 0.87
N ASP A 248 -0.19 10.85 0.52
CA ASP A 248 0.29 11.88 1.44
C ASP A 248 -0.86 12.61 2.12
N ASN A 249 -1.88 13.01 1.36
CA ASN A 249 -3.10 13.61 1.92
C ASN A 249 -3.86 12.63 2.82
N THR A 250 -3.87 11.33 2.49
CA THR A 250 -4.59 10.32 3.25
C THR A 250 -3.91 9.98 4.58
N ILE A 251 -2.57 9.98 4.60
CA ILE A 251 -1.75 9.72 5.79
C ILE A 251 -1.38 11.02 6.53
N GLN A 252 -1.83 12.18 6.01
CA GLN A 252 -1.53 13.52 6.51
C GLN A 252 -0.03 13.85 6.54
N TYR A 253 0.73 13.28 5.61
CA TYR A 253 2.15 13.57 5.47
C TYR A 253 2.35 15.02 5.00
N GLY A 254 3.16 15.77 5.74
CA GLY A 254 3.53 17.14 5.38
C GLY A 254 2.63 18.24 5.91
N GLU A 255 1.54 17.93 6.63
CA GLU A 255 0.71 18.94 7.29
C GLU A 255 1.45 19.64 8.45
N ASP A 256 2.36 18.91 9.11
CA ASP A 256 3.17 19.39 10.24
C ASP A 256 4.60 19.79 9.86
N LEU A 257 4.97 19.72 8.56
CA LEU A 257 6.29 20.15 8.13
C LEU A 257 6.41 21.66 8.33
N GLU A 258 7.15 22.08 9.35
CA GLU A 258 7.55 23.47 9.51
C GLU A 258 8.17 23.96 8.19
N VAL A 259 7.72 25.11 7.70
CA VAL A 259 8.37 25.78 6.58
C VAL A 259 9.80 26.04 7.01
N LYS A 260 10.76 25.25 6.49
CA LYS A 260 12.18 25.54 6.66
C LYS A 260 12.46 26.83 5.91
N ASP A 261 12.30 27.94 6.60
CA ASP A 261 12.68 29.26 6.13
C ASP A 261 14.19 29.22 5.85
N ARG A 262 14.54 28.97 4.59
CA ARG A 262 15.89 29.22 4.08
C ARG A 262 16.04 30.72 3.92
N TYR A 263 16.03 31.46 5.03
CA TYR A 263 16.66 32.77 5.03
C TYR A 263 18.17 32.52 4.81
N PRO A 264 18.78 33.10 3.77
CA PRO A 264 20.24 33.07 3.68
C PRO A 264 20.77 33.72 4.95
N GLU A 265 21.64 33.02 5.68
CA GLU A 265 22.32 33.57 6.85
C GLU A 265 22.98 34.88 6.44
N ASP A 266 22.55 35.99 7.05
CA ASP A 266 23.24 37.26 6.93
C ASP A 266 24.68 37.03 7.42
N ILE A 267 25.64 37.21 6.52
CA ILE A 267 27.07 37.16 6.83
C ILE A 267 27.40 38.43 7.64
N ASP A 268 27.04 38.44 8.91
CA ASP A 268 27.52 39.43 9.88
C ASP A 268 28.90 38.97 10.38
N GLY A 269 29.93 39.40 9.67
CA GLY A 269 31.31 39.06 10.00
C GLY A 269 32.36 39.64 9.07
N MET A 270 32.30 40.94 8.75
CA MET A 270 33.50 41.68 8.32
C MET A 270 33.87 42.69 9.40
N ASP A 271 34.72 42.24 10.32
CA ASP A 271 35.50 43.10 11.22
C ASP A 271 36.32 44.10 10.38
N SER A 272 35.90 45.36 10.40
CA SER A 272 36.72 46.48 9.94
C SER A 272 37.62 46.97 11.08
N ASP A 273 38.60 46.17 11.45
CA ASP A 273 39.75 46.64 12.22
C ASP A 273 40.74 47.31 11.25
N VAL A 274 40.54 48.61 11.03
CA VAL A 274 41.54 49.49 10.41
C VAL A 274 42.21 50.28 11.54
N PRO A 275 43.48 50.02 11.89
CA PRO A 275 44.19 50.87 12.84
C PRO A 275 44.53 52.20 12.18
N LEU A 276 44.16 53.30 12.83
CA LEU A 276 44.70 54.62 12.54
C LEU A 276 46.11 54.72 13.14
N GLU A 277 47.14 54.62 12.31
CA GLU A 277 48.44 55.29 12.43
C GLU A 277 49.10 55.47 11.06
#